data_AF-A0A9E3RB17-F1
#
_entry.id   AF-A0A9E3RB17-F1
#
_cell.length_a   1.000
_cell.length_b   1.000
_cell.length_c   1.000
_cell.angle_alpha   90.00
_cell.angle_beta   90.00
_cell.angle_gamma   90.00
#
_symmetry.space_group_name_H-M   'P 1'
#
loop_
_entity.id
_entity.type
_entity.pdbx_description
1 polymer ?
#
loop_
_entity_poly.entity_id
_entity_poly.type
_entity_poly.pdbx_seq_one_letter_code
_entity_poly.pdbx_strand_id
1 'polypeptide(L)'
;MGPCPADGQSLTVAPDGTQRCGRCQARWLTDQELELRCPGAKRVLAVESREDSLAYVKPRQCPDCRRVLTPLRISTAEQWIERCPDCERVFLEVQDERTLQNFLRTAKRNAAYQSLAKEDRAELGQALAGELKDRQGLVVQDLSNGEAVLLAAGIPVVRKFEGDATPIVTWAFALAFTAIFLAGKVDPENFGPDVLAWPSGSFSWSVLTAGAAHFGWIHLLGNLGFFIAFGRGVEKRVHRGVYALGFLALLPLTLLAEWPLAVEGTHVGGASGAIAAVLGVCAWVQPQARVLAAFLRRIPFEVPLGAFVVLWFLLQYAMWAAGIAGVAWGAHVAGVLSGLLVLGPLARRLSR
;
A
#
# COMPACT_ATOMS: atom_id res chain seq x y z
N MET A 1 15.44 46.47 5.15
CA MET A 1 14.82 45.17 4.86
C MET A 1 13.48 45.16 5.55
N GLY A 2 12.39 44.96 4.80
CA GLY A 2 11.05 44.90 5.39
C GLY A 2 10.78 43.57 6.11
N PRO A 3 9.58 43.43 6.71
CA PRO A 3 9.14 42.21 7.38
C PRO A 3 8.79 41.13 6.36
N CYS A 4 9.02 39.87 6.71
CA CYS A 4 8.67 38.70 5.92
C CYS A 4 7.16 38.66 5.63
N PRO A 5 6.74 38.57 4.36
CA PRO A 5 5.33 38.48 3.96
C PRO A 5 4.52 37.36 4.66
N ALA A 6 5.16 36.25 5.03
CA ALA A 6 4.49 35.08 5.61
C ALA A 6 4.28 35.17 7.13
N ASP A 7 5.25 35.70 7.88
CA ASP A 7 5.28 35.62 9.35
C ASP A 7 5.67 36.93 10.06
N GLY A 8 5.90 38.01 9.32
CA GLY A 8 6.19 39.34 9.86
C GLY A 8 7.59 39.52 10.45
N GLN A 9 8.44 38.49 10.46
CA GLN A 9 9.80 38.62 11.00
C GLN A 9 10.73 39.43 10.09
N SER A 10 11.74 40.08 10.66
CA SER A 10 12.73 40.81 9.86
C SER A 10 13.47 39.88 8.90
N LEU A 11 13.52 40.27 7.62
CA LEU A 11 14.38 39.61 6.64
C LEU A 11 15.85 39.94 6.94
N THR A 12 16.71 38.94 6.78
CA THR A 12 18.16 39.02 7.01
C THR A 12 18.92 38.62 5.75
N VAL A 13 20.12 39.15 5.55
CA VAL A 13 20.97 38.74 4.42
C VAL A 13 21.60 37.38 4.74
N ALA A 14 21.31 36.39 3.91
CA ALA A 14 21.91 35.06 4.01
C ALA A 14 23.33 35.03 3.43
N PRO A 15 24.14 33.98 3.71
CA PRO A 15 25.51 33.88 3.17
C PRO A 15 25.60 33.89 1.64
N ASP A 16 24.51 33.51 0.96
CA ASP A 16 24.38 33.56 -0.50
C ASP A 16 23.99 34.95 -1.04
N GLY A 17 23.99 35.98 -0.18
CA GLY A 17 23.66 37.36 -0.54
C GLY A 17 22.16 37.68 -0.59
N THR A 18 21.30 36.66 -0.58
CA THR A 18 19.85 36.84 -0.73
C THR A 18 19.16 37.18 0.60
N GLN A 19 18.01 37.83 0.55
CA GLN A 19 17.22 38.12 1.76
C GLN A 19 16.40 36.90 2.17
N ARG A 20 16.50 36.49 3.43
CA ARG A 20 15.86 35.29 4.00
C ARG A 20 15.25 35.56 5.37
N CYS A 21 14.08 34.99 5.63
CA CYS A 21 13.46 34.98 6.95
C CYS A 21 14.14 33.97 7.89
N GLY A 22 14.41 34.35 9.14
CA GLY A 22 15.01 33.46 10.15
C GLY A 22 14.10 32.33 10.61
N ARG A 23 12.77 32.49 10.51
CA ARG A 23 11.78 31.51 10.97
C ARG A 23 11.26 30.62 9.84
N CYS A 24 10.49 31.15 8.89
CA CYS A 24 9.95 30.34 7.79
C CYS A 24 10.97 30.00 6.70
N GLN A 25 12.17 30.58 6.74
CA GLN A 25 13.24 30.35 5.77
C GLN A 25 12.90 30.76 4.32
N ALA A 26 11.74 31.40 4.10
CA ALA A 26 11.36 31.96 2.81
C ALA A 26 12.30 33.09 2.39
N ARG A 27 12.42 33.28 1.09
CA ARG A 27 13.35 34.24 0.49
C ARG A 27 12.63 35.34 -0.27
N TRP A 28 13.24 36.52 -0.24
CA TRP A 28 12.83 37.67 -1.00
C TRP A 28 13.90 37.94 -2.05
N LEU A 29 13.58 37.58 -3.29
CA LEU A 29 14.54 37.41 -4.37
C LEU A 29 14.30 38.41 -5.48
N THR A 30 15.38 38.91 -6.06
CA THR A 30 15.38 39.47 -7.40
C THR A 30 15.25 38.37 -8.44
N ASP A 31 14.89 38.78 -9.64
CA ASP A 31 14.81 37.92 -10.81
C ASP A 31 16.12 37.19 -11.14
N GLN A 32 17.28 37.81 -10.87
CA GLN A 32 18.59 37.21 -11.07
C GLN A 32 18.87 36.13 -10.03
N GLU A 33 18.55 36.41 -8.76
CA GLU A 33 18.71 35.44 -7.67
C GLU A 33 17.76 34.25 -7.84
N LEU A 34 16.54 34.47 -8.32
CA LEU A 34 15.60 33.40 -8.66
C LEU A 34 16.18 32.48 -9.74
N GLU A 35 16.72 33.03 -10.82
CA GLU A 35 17.33 32.24 -11.91
C GLU A 35 18.60 31.49 -11.48
N LEU A 36 19.41 32.06 -10.57
CA LEU A 36 20.56 31.36 -10.00
C LEU A 36 20.14 30.13 -9.18
N ARG A 37 19.00 30.20 -8.49
CA ARG A 37 18.50 29.09 -7.66
C ARG A 37 17.66 28.08 -8.42
N CYS A 38 16.88 28.56 -9.38
CA CYS A 38 15.96 27.79 -10.20
C CYS A 38 16.16 28.13 -11.69
N PRO A 39 17.22 27.61 -12.34
CA PRO A 39 17.51 27.95 -13.72
C PRO A 39 16.36 27.62 -14.68
N GLY A 40 15.84 28.63 -15.37
CA GLY A 40 14.69 28.55 -16.26
C GLY A 40 13.35 28.88 -15.62
N ALA A 41 13.32 29.30 -14.34
CA ALA A 41 12.11 29.66 -13.62
C ALA A 41 11.23 30.66 -14.38
N LYS A 42 11.82 31.71 -14.97
CA LYS A 42 11.05 32.74 -15.67
C LYS A 42 10.25 32.21 -16.86
N ARG A 43 10.69 31.11 -17.48
CA ARG A 43 10.01 30.52 -18.65
C ARG A 43 8.76 29.71 -18.28
N VAL A 44 8.64 29.32 -17.02
CA VAL A 44 7.58 28.41 -16.55
C VAL A 44 6.58 29.08 -15.60
N LEU A 45 6.86 30.31 -15.20
CA LEU A 45 5.99 31.13 -14.38
C LEU A 45 5.05 31.94 -15.26
N ALA A 46 3.77 31.89 -14.95
CA ALA A 46 2.75 32.69 -15.60
C ALA A 46 1.91 33.40 -14.54
N VAL A 47 1.36 34.57 -14.86
CA VAL A 47 0.41 35.25 -13.98
C VAL A 47 -0.78 34.32 -13.73
N GLU A 48 -1.12 34.09 -12.46
CA GLU A 48 -2.35 33.39 -12.13
C GLU A 48 -3.53 34.35 -12.36
N SER A 49 -4.47 33.92 -13.20
CA SER A 49 -5.62 34.71 -13.63
C SER A 49 -6.94 34.14 -13.12
N ARG A 50 -6.90 32.96 -12.48
CA ARG A 50 -8.07 32.27 -11.94
C ARG A 50 -8.42 32.81 -10.56
N GLU A 51 -9.47 33.62 -10.48
CA GLU A 51 -9.96 34.24 -9.24
C GLU A 51 -10.44 33.21 -8.19
N ASP A 52 -10.80 32.00 -8.62
CA ASP A 52 -11.24 30.88 -7.78
C ASP A 52 -10.08 30.04 -7.20
N SER A 53 -8.83 30.37 -7.54
CA SER A 53 -7.66 29.62 -7.06
C SER A 53 -7.37 29.88 -5.56
N LEU A 54 -6.77 28.88 -4.90
CA LEU A 54 -6.33 28.99 -3.50
C LEU A 54 -5.28 30.09 -3.27
N ALA A 55 -4.72 30.65 -4.35
CA ALA A 55 -3.76 31.76 -4.29
C ALA A 55 -4.31 33.03 -3.64
N TYR A 56 -5.63 33.19 -3.60
CA TYR A 56 -6.29 34.38 -3.06
C TYR A 56 -6.73 34.24 -1.59
N VAL A 57 -6.43 33.12 -0.94
CA VAL A 57 -6.94 32.81 0.41
C VAL A 57 -6.46 33.84 1.46
N LYS A 58 -5.28 34.44 1.30
CA LYS A 58 -4.82 35.64 2.05
C LYS A 58 -3.76 36.43 1.25
N PRO A 59 -4.07 37.64 0.74
CA PRO A 59 -3.09 38.44 0.02
C PRO A 59 -1.97 38.94 0.94
N ARG A 60 -0.72 38.67 0.58
CA ARG A 60 0.45 39.16 1.33
C ARG A 60 0.94 40.50 0.78
N GLN A 61 1.63 41.27 1.62
CA GLN A 61 2.15 42.58 1.25
C GLN A 61 3.65 42.54 0.98
N CYS A 62 4.09 43.33 0.02
CA CYS A 62 5.49 43.54 -0.29
C CYS A 62 6.22 44.17 0.91
N PRO A 63 7.38 43.62 1.33
CA PRO A 63 8.17 44.17 2.43
C PRO A 63 8.72 45.58 2.14
N ASP A 64 8.93 45.91 0.86
CA ASP A 64 9.61 47.13 0.44
C ASP A 64 8.62 48.28 0.14
N CYS A 65 7.53 48.01 -0.59
CA CYS A 65 6.57 49.05 -1.02
C CYS A 65 5.13 48.85 -0.53
N ARG A 66 4.86 47.81 0.26
CA ARG A 66 3.54 47.46 0.84
C ARG A 66 2.40 47.14 -0.15
N ARG A 67 2.66 47.11 -1.46
CA ARG A 67 1.69 46.58 -2.44
C ARG A 67 1.36 45.11 -2.17
N VAL A 68 0.13 44.72 -2.50
CA VAL A 68 -0.29 43.33 -2.52
C VAL A 68 0.52 42.56 -3.56
N LEU A 69 1.04 41.40 -3.16
CA LEU A 69 1.77 40.51 -4.06
C LEU A 69 0.81 39.85 -5.05
N THR A 70 1.27 39.68 -6.28
CA THR A 70 0.55 39.03 -7.37
C THR A 70 0.98 37.57 -7.48
N PRO A 71 0.05 36.60 -7.45
CA PRO A 71 0.40 35.20 -7.60
C PRO A 71 0.87 34.88 -9.03
N LEU A 72 1.93 34.10 -9.11
CA LEU A 72 2.48 33.51 -10.33
C LEU A 72 2.37 32.00 -10.23
N ARG A 73 1.62 31.38 -11.13
CA ARG A 73 1.41 29.94 -11.16
C ARG A 73 2.67 29.21 -11.65
N ILE A 74 3.04 28.14 -10.94
CA ILE A 74 4.07 27.18 -11.35
C ILE A 74 3.38 26.03 -12.06
N SER A 75 3.43 25.99 -13.40
CA SER A 75 2.89 24.88 -14.21
C SER A 75 1.38 24.61 -14.05
N THR A 76 0.88 23.47 -14.52
CA THR A 76 -0.53 23.02 -14.38
C THR A 76 -0.92 22.58 -12.96
N ALA A 77 0.01 22.59 -12.00
CA ALA A 77 -0.29 22.29 -10.60
C ALA A 77 -0.99 23.48 -9.91
N GLU A 78 -1.82 23.22 -8.89
CA GLU A 78 -2.38 24.23 -7.98
C GLU A 78 -1.30 24.76 -7.02
N GLN A 79 -0.20 25.29 -7.56
CA GLN A 79 0.91 25.85 -6.81
C GLN A 79 1.38 27.14 -7.47
N TRP A 80 1.74 28.12 -6.64
CA TRP A 80 2.10 29.46 -7.08
C TRP A 80 3.20 30.03 -6.19
N ILE A 81 3.90 31.02 -6.73
CA ILE A 81 4.76 31.93 -5.97
C ILE A 81 4.18 33.33 -6.05
N GLU A 82 4.78 34.30 -5.37
CA GLU A 82 4.22 35.64 -5.30
C GLU A 82 5.24 36.67 -5.79
N ARG A 83 4.82 37.64 -6.59
CA ARG A 83 5.67 38.72 -7.12
C ARG A 83 5.09 40.09 -6.80
N CYS A 84 5.93 41.03 -6.38
CA CYS A 84 5.49 42.41 -6.24
C CYS A 84 5.38 43.08 -7.62
N PRO A 85 4.26 43.76 -7.94
CA PRO A 85 4.10 44.45 -9.22
C PRO A 85 4.98 45.71 -9.36
N ASP A 86 5.41 46.33 -8.25
CA ASP A 86 6.20 47.57 -8.28
C ASP A 86 7.70 47.32 -8.09
N CYS A 87 8.07 46.43 -7.17
CA CYS A 87 9.48 46.11 -6.87
C CYS A 87 10.03 44.97 -7.74
N GLU A 88 9.16 44.27 -8.48
CA GLU A 88 9.45 43.10 -9.33
C GLU A 88 10.14 41.92 -8.63
N ARG A 89 10.34 41.99 -7.31
CA ARG A 89 10.89 40.93 -6.47
C ARG A 89 9.86 39.84 -6.20
N VAL A 90 10.39 38.64 -6.00
CA VAL A 90 9.66 37.39 -5.83
C VAL A 90 9.79 36.90 -4.39
N PHE A 91 8.67 36.58 -3.77
CA PHE A 91 8.61 35.85 -2.53
C PHE A 91 8.55 34.35 -2.84
N LEU A 92 9.54 33.61 -2.36
CA LEU A 92 9.70 32.18 -2.61
C LEU A 92 9.78 31.42 -1.30
N GLU A 93 8.79 30.59 -1.01
CA GLU A 93 8.85 29.69 0.14
C GLU A 93 9.75 28.48 -0.14
N VAL A 94 10.21 27.83 0.93
CA VAL A 94 11.08 26.65 0.82
C VAL A 94 10.41 25.50 0.06
N GLN A 95 9.10 25.34 0.22
CA GLN A 95 8.35 24.30 -0.46
C GLN A 95 8.16 24.64 -1.95
N ASP A 96 7.86 25.89 -2.27
CA ASP A 96 7.70 26.36 -3.65
C ASP A 96 9.01 26.24 -4.44
N GLU A 97 10.16 26.54 -3.81
CA GLU A 97 11.48 26.35 -4.42
C GLU A 97 11.70 24.88 -4.85
N ARG A 98 11.36 23.93 -3.96
CA ARG A 98 11.49 22.49 -4.26
C ARG A 98 10.56 22.07 -5.40
N THR A 99 9.31 22.55 -5.40
CA THR A 99 8.37 22.29 -6.49
C THR A 99 8.90 22.84 -7.80
N LEU A 100 9.31 24.10 -7.84
CA LEU A 100 9.78 24.77 -9.03
C LEU A 100 10.99 24.03 -9.63
N GLN A 101 11.95 23.62 -8.81
CA GLN A 101 13.11 22.81 -9.25
C GLN A 101 12.70 21.44 -9.82
N ASN A 102 11.77 20.74 -9.18
CA ASN A 102 11.26 19.45 -9.66
C ASN A 102 10.54 19.59 -11.00
N PHE A 103 9.74 20.65 -11.14
CA PHE A 103 9.06 20.96 -12.38
C PHE A 103 10.06 21.25 -13.50
N LEU A 104 11.02 22.14 -13.28
CA LEU A 104 12.05 22.49 -14.27
C LEU A 104 12.87 21.26 -14.73
N ARG A 105 13.21 20.36 -13.79
CA ARG A 105 13.89 19.09 -14.12
C ARG A 105 13.04 18.20 -15.03
N THR A 106 11.74 18.10 -14.72
CA THR A 106 10.79 17.32 -15.51
C THR A 106 10.57 17.93 -16.89
N ALA A 107 10.40 19.25 -16.96
CA ALA A 107 10.24 19.99 -18.21
C ALA A 107 11.48 19.82 -19.11
N LYS A 108 12.69 19.93 -18.54
CA LYS A 108 13.95 19.68 -19.27
C LYS A 108 14.02 18.26 -19.82
N ARG A 109 13.66 17.25 -19.00
CA ARG A 109 13.61 15.84 -19.43
C ARG A 109 12.60 15.63 -20.56
N ASN A 110 11.41 16.21 -20.44
CA ASN A 110 10.37 16.10 -21.45
C ASN A 110 10.75 16.80 -22.75
N ALA A 111 11.37 17.98 -22.68
CA ALA A 111 11.90 18.68 -23.85
C ALA A 111 13.00 17.87 -24.53
N ALA A 112 13.92 17.27 -23.76
CA ALA A 112 14.96 16.38 -24.29
C ALA A 112 14.35 15.14 -24.97
N TYR A 113 13.31 14.55 -24.38
CA TYR A 113 12.57 13.45 -25.01
C TYR A 113 11.85 13.88 -26.29
N GLN A 114 11.26 15.08 -26.30
CA GLN A 114 10.58 15.65 -27.47
C GLN A 114 11.54 16.16 -28.55
N SER A 115 12.83 16.34 -28.25
CA SER A 115 13.84 16.66 -29.27
C SER A 115 14.41 15.43 -29.96
N LEU A 116 14.20 14.23 -29.41
CA LEU A 116 14.63 12.97 -30.05
C LEU A 116 13.86 12.72 -31.34
N ALA A 117 14.51 12.11 -32.33
CA ALA A 117 13.83 11.65 -33.54
C ALA A 117 12.80 10.57 -33.19
N LYS A 118 11.83 10.34 -34.08
CA LYS A 118 10.78 9.35 -33.84
C LYS A 118 11.36 7.94 -33.66
N GLU A 119 12.42 7.62 -34.43
CA GLU A 119 13.17 6.38 -34.31
C GLU A 119 13.85 6.25 -32.93
N ASP A 120 14.61 7.25 -32.50
CA ASP A 120 15.30 7.27 -31.20
C ASP A 120 14.32 7.13 -30.01
N ARG A 121 13.12 7.72 -30.10
CA ARG A 121 12.08 7.55 -29.07
C ARG A 121 11.55 6.13 -29.03
N ALA A 122 11.37 5.52 -30.19
CA ALA A 122 10.91 4.13 -30.28
C ALA A 122 11.97 3.18 -29.72
N GLU A 123 13.24 3.42 -30.04
CA GLU A 123 14.38 2.65 -29.52
C GLU A 123 14.50 2.80 -28.00
N LEU A 124 14.46 4.04 -27.47
CA LEU A 124 14.49 4.29 -26.04
C LEU A 124 13.30 3.63 -25.32
N GLY A 125 12.11 3.69 -25.92
CA GLY A 125 10.91 3.02 -25.41
C GLY A 125 11.04 1.50 -25.39
N GLN A 126 11.64 0.91 -26.43
CA GLN A 126 11.93 -0.53 -26.50
C GLN A 126 13.00 -0.94 -25.49
N ALA A 127 14.05 -0.13 -25.31
CA ALA A 127 15.09 -0.37 -24.31
C ALA A 127 14.53 -0.36 -22.88
N LEU A 128 13.71 0.64 -22.53
CA LEU A 128 13.02 0.70 -21.24
C LEU A 128 12.04 -0.47 -21.04
N ALA A 129 11.30 -0.85 -22.08
CA ALA A 129 10.42 -2.01 -22.03
C ALA A 129 11.23 -3.32 -21.87
N GLY A 130 12.39 -3.42 -22.51
CA GLY A 130 13.35 -4.50 -22.37
C GLY A 130 13.89 -4.59 -20.94
N GLU A 131 14.36 -3.49 -20.37
CA GLU A 131 14.84 -3.44 -18.98
C GLU A 131 13.73 -3.81 -17.97
N LEU A 132 12.49 -3.36 -18.20
CA LEU A 132 11.35 -3.75 -17.37
C LEU A 132 11.04 -5.24 -17.53
N LYS A 133 11.10 -5.78 -18.75
CA LYS A 133 10.89 -7.20 -19.04
C LYS A 133 12.01 -8.07 -18.47
N ASP A 134 13.26 -7.59 -18.47
CA ASP A 134 14.41 -8.28 -17.88
C ASP A 134 14.35 -8.25 -16.35
N ARG A 135 13.96 -7.12 -15.75
CA ARG A 135 13.68 -7.05 -14.30
C ARG A 135 12.52 -7.96 -13.92
N GLN A 136 11.44 -8.01 -14.72
CA GLN A 136 10.34 -8.96 -14.51
C GLN A 136 10.79 -10.41 -14.74
N GLY A 137 11.65 -10.66 -15.73
CA GLY A 137 12.24 -11.96 -16.04
C GLY A 137 13.06 -12.48 -14.87
N LEU A 138 13.94 -11.66 -14.31
CA LEU A 138 14.69 -11.93 -13.08
C LEU A 138 13.78 -12.23 -11.88
N VAL A 139 12.66 -11.51 -11.73
CA VAL A 139 11.70 -11.74 -10.65
C VAL A 139 10.96 -13.08 -10.80
N VAL A 140 10.66 -13.53 -12.03
CA VAL A 140 9.89 -14.75 -12.29
C VAL A 140 10.77 -16.01 -12.42
N GLN A 141 12.04 -15.87 -12.79
CA GLN A 141 12.93 -17.00 -13.12
C GLN A 141 13.30 -17.93 -11.94
N ASP A 142 13.10 -17.51 -10.68
CA ASP A 142 13.42 -18.33 -9.49
C ASP A 142 12.18 -18.97 -8.81
N LEU A 143 11.06 -19.13 -9.52
CA LEU A 143 9.86 -19.76 -8.94
C LEU A 143 9.86 -21.27 -9.14
N SER A 144 9.51 -22.02 -8.09
CA SER A 144 9.12 -23.42 -8.26
C SER A 144 7.82 -23.55 -9.05
N ASN A 145 7.57 -24.72 -9.66
CA ASN A 145 6.34 -24.99 -10.41
C ASN A 145 5.07 -24.66 -9.59
N GLY A 146 5.06 -24.98 -8.30
CA GLY A 146 3.93 -24.68 -7.42
C GLY A 146 3.73 -23.19 -7.20
N GLU A 147 4.81 -22.42 -7.03
CA GLU A 147 4.74 -20.97 -6.85
C GLU A 147 4.32 -20.25 -8.14
N ALA A 148 4.75 -20.74 -9.30
CA ALA A 148 4.29 -20.24 -10.59
C ALA A 148 2.77 -20.44 -10.76
N VAL A 149 2.23 -21.60 -10.35
CA VAL A 149 0.78 -21.88 -10.37
C VAL A 149 0.02 -20.94 -9.43
N LEU A 150 0.53 -20.72 -8.20
CA LEU A 150 -0.07 -19.78 -7.26
C LEU A 150 -0.10 -18.36 -7.84
N LEU A 151 1.02 -17.88 -8.37
CA LEU A 151 1.13 -16.55 -8.95
C LEU A 151 0.20 -16.37 -10.16
N ALA A 152 0.12 -17.37 -11.05
CA ALA A 152 -0.80 -17.37 -12.19
C ALA A 152 -2.28 -17.36 -11.76
N ALA A 153 -2.60 -18.00 -10.64
CA ALA A 153 -3.94 -17.94 -10.04
C ALA A 153 -4.26 -16.57 -9.41
N GLY A 154 -3.28 -15.66 -9.32
CA GLY A 154 -3.39 -14.37 -8.64
C GLY A 154 -3.08 -14.45 -7.13
N ILE A 155 -2.52 -15.56 -6.67
CA ILE A 155 -2.16 -15.79 -5.28
C ILE A 155 -0.72 -15.32 -5.06
N PRO A 156 -0.47 -14.44 -4.07
CA PRO A 156 0.87 -13.94 -3.80
C PRO A 156 1.82 -15.07 -3.37
N VAL A 157 3.10 -14.90 -3.67
CA VAL A 157 4.17 -15.81 -3.25
C VAL A 157 5.17 -15.04 -2.40
N VAL A 158 5.49 -15.56 -1.22
CA VAL A 158 6.52 -14.97 -0.36
C VAL A 158 7.90 -15.38 -0.87
N ARG A 159 8.75 -14.38 -1.14
CA ARG A 159 10.13 -14.51 -1.59
C ARG A 159 11.10 -14.38 -0.41
N LYS A 160 12.28 -15.00 -0.57
CA LYS A 160 13.32 -15.16 0.48
C LYS A 160 12.86 -16.03 1.65
N PHE A 161 12.40 -17.22 1.32
CA PHE A 161 12.12 -18.27 2.30
C PHE A 161 13.39 -19.04 2.66
N GLU A 162 13.91 -18.83 3.87
CA GLU A 162 14.93 -19.72 4.45
C GLU A 162 14.28 -20.77 5.35
N GLY A 163 14.76 -22.03 5.31
CA GLY A 163 14.35 -23.12 6.22
C GLY A 163 13.85 -24.38 5.51
N ASP A 164 14.27 -25.54 6.01
CA ASP A 164 14.12 -26.85 5.35
C ASP A 164 12.94 -27.69 5.87
N ALA A 165 12.19 -27.20 6.85
CA ALA A 165 11.12 -27.99 7.46
C ALA A 165 9.93 -28.22 6.50
N THR A 166 9.47 -29.47 6.42
CA THR A 166 8.24 -29.84 5.71
C THR A 166 7.02 -29.25 6.43
N PRO A 167 6.11 -28.53 5.75
CA PRO A 167 4.98 -27.84 6.37
C PRO A 167 3.78 -28.78 6.57
N ILE A 168 3.92 -29.72 7.50
CA ILE A 168 2.96 -30.80 7.75
C ILE A 168 1.64 -30.26 8.29
N VAL A 169 1.69 -29.29 9.21
CA VAL A 169 0.48 -28.70 9.82
C VAL A 169 -0.32 -27.92 8.77
N THR A 170 0.34 -27.11 7.94
CA THR A 170 -0.34 -26.40 6.84
C THR A 170 -1.02 -27.38 5.89
N TRP A 171 -0.34 -28.46 5.49
CA TRP A 171 -0.94 -29.47 4.62
C TRP A 171 -2.08 -30.24 5.30
N ALA A 172 -1.94 -30.59 6.58
CA ALA A 172 -2.98 -31.30 7.33
C ALA A 172 -4.29 -30.51 7.39
N PHE A 173 -4.22 -29.22 7.72
CA PHE A 173 -5.41 -28.35 7.70
C PHE A 173 -5.97 -28.15 6.29
N ALA A 174 -5.11 -27.96 5.28
CA ALA A 174 -5.56 -27.84 3.90
C ALA A 174 -6.32 -29.10 3.42
N LEU A 175 -5.81 -30.28 3.76
CA LEU A 175 -6.46 -31.55 3.47
C LEU A 175 -7.76 -31.71 4.26
N ALA A 176 -7.78 -31.34 5.53
CA ALA A 176 -8.99 -31.40 6.36
C ALA A 176 -10.10 -30.51 5.82
N PHE A 177 -9.80 -29.26 5.46
CA PHE A 177 -10.79 -28.35 4.84
C PHE A 177 -11.27 -28.87 3.49
N THR A 178 -10.37 -29.46 2.69
CA THR A 178 -10.75 -30.09 1.42
C THR A 178 -11.68 -31.27 1.65
N ALA A 179 -11.37 -32.14 2.61
CA ALA A 179 -12.19 -33.30 2.94
C ALA A 179 -13.59 -32.90 3.44
N ILE A 180 -13.67 -31.91 4.34
CA ILE A 180 -14.96 -31.37 4.83
C ILE A 180 -15.76 -30.76 3.68
N PHE A 181 -15.12 -29.99 2.79
CA PHE A 181 -15.80 -29.42 1.63
C PHE A 181 -16.34 -30.50 0.68
N LEU A 182 -15.55 -31.54 0.41
CA LEU A 182 -16.00 -32.68 -0.41
C LEU A 182 -17.13 -33.45 0.26
N ALA A 183 -17.05 -33.67 1.58
CA ALA A 183 -18.13 -34.26 2.35
C ALA A 183 -19.42 -33.44 2.23
N GLY A 184 -19.35 -32.11 2.31
CA GLY A 184 -20.49 -31.21 2.10
C GLY A 184 -21.06 -31.20 0.68
N LYS A 185 -20.34 -31.74 -0.31
CA LYS A 185 -20.88 -31.97 -1.67
C LYS A 185 -21.60 -33.31 -1.80
N VAL A 186 -21.24 -34.29 -0.97
CA VAL A 186 -21.86 -35.63 -0.95
C VAL A 186 -23.05 -35.66 -0.01
N ASP A 187 -22.93 -35.00 1.14
CA ASP A 187 -23.91 -34.95 2.23
C ASP A 187 -24.06 -33.51 2.74
N PRO A 188 -24.83 -32.67 2.02
CA PRO A 188 -25.04 -31.27 2.38
C PRO A 188 -25.81 -31.09 3.70
N GLU A 189 -26.61 -32.07 4.11
CA GLU A 189 -27.43 -31.99 5.33
C GLU A 189 -26.61 -32.10 6.61
N ASN A 190 -25.42 -32.71 6.54
CA ASN A 190 -24.53 -32.84 7.70
C ASN A 190 -23.24 -32.03 7.57
N PHE A 191 -22.73 -31.84 6.35
CA PHE A 191 -21.44 -31.18 6.10
C PHE A 191 -21.53 -29.98 5.15
N GLY A 192 -22.75 -29.60 4.73
CA GLY A 192 -22.96 -28.46 3.88
C GLY A 192 -22.61 -27.14 4.57
N PRO A 193 -22.28 -26.09 3.80
CA PRO A 193 -21.94 -24.79 4.37
C PRO A 193 -23.08 -24.19 5.19
N ASP A 194 -24.35 -24.47 4.88
CA ASP A 194 -25.50 -23.96 5.65
C ASP A 194 -25.63 -24.60 7.04
N VAL A 195 -24.96 -25.74 7.27
CA VAL A 195 -24.96 -26.48 8.55
C VAL A 195 -23.69 -26.22 9.35
N LEU A 196 -22.60 -25.90 8.66
CA LEU A 196 -21.31 -25.61 9.29
C LEU A 196 -21.12 -24.11 9.55
N ALA A 197 -21.67 -23.24 8.72
CA ALA A 197 -21.48 -21.79 8.83
C ALA A 197 -22.26 -21.19 10.00
N TRP A 198 -21.93 -19.95 10.33
CA TRP A 198 -22.60 -19.14 11.34
C TRP A 198 -23.49 -18.09 10.67
N PRO A 199 -24.79 -17.90 10.96
CA PRO A 199 -25.83 -18.73 11.54
C PRO A 199 -25.95 -20.22 11.31
N SER A 200 -25.83 -21.14 12.26
CA SER A 200 -26.54 -22.44 12.10
C SER A 200 -26.71 -23.20 13.41
N GLY A 201 -27.77 -24.00 13.50
CA GLY A 201 -28.03 -24.92 14.62
C GLY A 201 -27.90 -24.27 16.00
N SER A 202 -27.10 -24.88 16.88
CA SER A 202 -26.76 -24.30 18.20
C SER A 202 -25.57 -23.35 18.09
N PHE A 203 -25.57 -22.29 18.91
CA PHE A 203 -24.54 -21.25 18.83
C PHE A 203 -23.12 -21.83 18.93
N SER A 204 -22.90 -22.71 19.90
CA SER A 204 -21.58 -23.29 20.18
C SER A 204 -21.07 -24.17 19.06
N TRP A 205 -21.96 -24.84 18.33
CA TRP A 205 -21.58 -25.74 17.24
C TRP A 205 -21.14 -24.98 15.99
N SER A 206 -21.93 -23.99 15.57
CA SER A 206 -21.64 -23.20 14.37
C SER A 206 -20.40 -22.33 14.53
N VAL A 207 -20.13 -21.77 15.70
CA VAL A 207 -18.88 -21.01 15.93
C VAL A 207 -17.63 -21.89 15.76
N LEU A 208 -17.68 -23.16 16.16
CA LEU A 208 -16.55 -24.08 16.05
C LEU A 208 -16.37 -24.63 14.64
N THR A 209 -17.46 -24.83 13.90
CA THR A 209 -17.44 -25.47 12.58
C THR A 209 -17.39 -24.48 11.42
N ALA A 210 -17.78 -23.23 11.62
CA ALA A 210 -17.85 -22.22 10.55
C ALA A 210 -16.50 -21.93 9.91
N GLY A 211 -15.39 -22.12 10.64
CA GLY A 211 -14.04 -22.00 10.07
C GLY A 211 -13.76 -23.01 8.93
N ALA A 212 -14.49 -24.12 8.89
CA ALA A 212 -14.40 -25.13 7.83
C ALA A 212 -15.41 -24.91 6.70
N ALA A 213 -16.45 -24.08 6.90
CA ALA A 213 -17.53 -23.88 5.95
C ALA A 213 -17.06 -23.07 4.72
N HIS A 214 -16.99 -23.70 3.55
CA HIS A 214 -16.63 -23.03 2.30
C HIS A 214 -17.79 -23.07 1.29
N PHE A 215 -18.25 -21.89 0.87
CA PHE A 215 -19.43 -21.72 0.00
C PHE A 215 -19.21 -22.07 -1.48
N GLY A 216 -17.98 -22.43 -1.89
CA GLY A 216 -17.70 -22.81 -3.27
C GLY A 216 -16.22 -23.06 -3.55
N TRP A 217 -15.94 -23.57 -4.75
CA TRP A 217 -14.57 -23.92 -5.18
C TRP A 217 -13.61 -22.75 -5.14
N ILE A 218 -14.02 -21.56 -5.63
CA ILE A 218 -13.16 -20.37 -5.62
C ILE A 218 -12.85 -19.94 -4.18
N HIS A 219 -13.83 -20.03 -3.28
CA HIS A 219 -13.64 -19.69 -1.87
C HIS A 219 -12.66 -20.66 -1.19
N LEU A 220 -12.83 -21.97 -1.39
CA LEU A 220 -11.89 -22.97 -0.86
C LEU A 220 -10.49 -22.79 -1.45
N LEU A 221 -10.35 -22.80 -2.78
CA LEU A 221 -9.06 -22.73 -3.44
C LEU A 221 -8.32 -21.42 -3.14
N GLY A 222 -9.05 -20.31 -3.02
CA GLY A 222 -8.50 -19.03 -2.58
C GLY A 222 -7.91 -19.12 -1.17
N ASN A 223 -8.68 -19.63 -0.19
CA ASN A 223 -8.20 -19.83 1.17
C ASN A 223 -7.00 -20.79 1.22
N LEU A 224 -7.09 -21.94 0.56
CA LEU A 224 -6.01 -22.93 0.55
C LEU A 224 -4.74 -22.38 -0.08
N GLY A 225 -4.84 -21.71 -1.23
CA GLY A 225 -3.66 -21.16 -1.88
C GLY A 225 -3.02 -20.03 -1.08
N PHE A 226 -3.80 -19.16 -0.45
CA PHE A 226 -3.27 -18.12 0.46
C PHE A 226 -2.63 -18.77 1.70
N PHE A 227 -3.30 -19.76 2.30
CA PHE A 227 -2.77 -20.49 3.45
C PHE A 227 -1.48 -21.24 3.14
N ILE A 228 -1.37 -21.85 1.96
CA ILE A 228 -0.16 -22.52 1.49
C ILE A 228 0.96 -21.51 1.22
N ALA A 229 0.64 -20.35 0.62
CA ALA A 229 1.63 -19.32 0.30
C ALA A 229 2.32 -18.76 1.56
N PHE A 230 1.56 -18.49 2.63
CA PHE A 230 2.09 -17.87 3.85
C PHE A 230 2.36 -18.88 4.97
N GLY A 231 1.48 -19.87 5.16
CA GLY A 231 1.52 -20.85 6.25
C GLY A 231 2.74 -21.75 6.23
N ARG A 232 3.18 -22.19 5.04
CA ARG A 232 4.41 -22.97 4.89
C ARG A 232 5.63 -22.26 5.48
N GLY A 233 5.64 -20.93 5.35
CA GLY A 233 6.68 -20.08 5.87
C GLY A 233 6.73 -19.91 7.36
N VAL A 234 5.54 -19.70 7.91
CA VAL A 234 5.31 -19.59 9.34
C VAL A 234 5.65 -20.89 10.04
N GLU A 235 5.17 -22.04 9.54
CA GLU A 235 5.45 -23.35 10.16
C GLU A 235 6.95 -23.68 10.23
N LYS A 236 7.75 -23.18 9.28
CA LYS A 236 9.21 -23.35 9.29
C LYS A 236 9.92 -22.56 10.40
N ARG A 237 9.28 -21.55 10.98
CA ARG A 237 9.88 -20.60 11.94
C ARG A 237 9.23 -20.64 13.31
N VAL A 238 8.12 -21.36 13.43
CA VAL A 238 7.31 -21.43 14.63
C VAL A 238 7.21 -22.87 15.06
N HIS A 239 7.29 -23.13 16.37
CA HIS A 239 7.08 -24.46 16.91
C HIS A 239 5.73 -25.04 16.41
N ARG A 240 5.76 -26.22 15.79
CA ARG A 240 4.60 -26.82 15.11
C ARG A 240 3.35 -26.90 15.99
N GLY A 241 3.52 -27.27 17.26
CA GLY A 241 2.40 -27.33 18.22
C GLY A 241 1.78 -25.97 18.51
N VAL A 242 2.58 -24.91 18.57
CA VAL A 242 2.10 -23.53 18.79
C VAL A 242 1.36 -23.04 17.56
N TYR A 243 1.91 -23.34 16.38
CA TYR A 243 1.25 -23.01 15.11
C TYR A 243 -0.09 -23.75 14.96
N ALA A 244 -0.13 -25.06 15.22
CA ALA A 244 -1.34 -25.87 15.10
C ALA A 244 -2.44 -25.43 16.09
N LEU A 245 -2.10 -25.30 17.38
CA LEU A 245 -3.07 -24.90 18.42
C LEU A 245 -3.50 -23.44 18.24
N GLY A 246 -2.57 -22.56 17.87
CA GLY A 246 -2.89 -21.17 17.57
C GLY A 246 -3.84 -21.03 16.39
N PHE A 247 -3.58 -21.76 15.29
CA PHE A 247 -4.47 -21.76 14.13
C PHE A 247 -5.86 -22.30 14.48
N LEU A 248 -5.93 -23.42 15.23
CA LEU A 248 -7.19 -24.00 15.68
C LEU A 248 -8.00 -23.03 16.56
N ALA A 249 -7.33 -22.33 17.49
CA ALA A 249 -7.98 -21.35 18.37
C ALA A 249 -8.49 -20.13 17.59
N LEU A 250 -7.77 -19.71 16.54
CA LEU A 250 -8.11 -18.52 15.76
C LEU A 250 -9.30 -18.72 14.82
N LEU A 251 -9.65 -19.96 14.45
CA LEU A 251 -10.84 -20.25 13.65
C LEU A 251 -12.12 -19.70 14.29
N PRO A 252 -12.51 -20.09 15.53
CA PRO A 252 -13.70 -19.53 16.18
C PRO A 252 -13.51 -18.08 16.63
N LEU A 253 -12.32 -17.68 17.09
CA LEU A 253 -12.09 -16.33 17.62
C LEU A 253 -12.28 -15.23 16.55
N THR A 254 -11.79 -15.47 15.34
CA THR A 254 -11.93 -14.48 14.26
C THR A 254 -13.37 -14.39 13.75
N LEU A 255 -14.11 -15.49 13.77
CA LEU A 255 -15.54 -15.50 13.48
C LEU A 255 -16.36 -14.72 14.51
N LEU A 256 -16.05 -14.88 15.80
CA LEU A 256 -16.70 -14.09 16.86
C LEU A 256 -16.44 -12.58 16.70
N ALA A 257 -15.29 -12.20 16.15
CA ALA A 257 -14.98 -10.81 15.85
C ALA A 257 -15.73 -10.25 14.62
N GLU A 258 -16.15 -11.12 13.69
CA GLU A 258 -17.00 -10.73 12.56
C GLU A 258 -18.45 -10.50 12.99
N TRP A 259 -18.90 -11.19 14.04
CA TRP A 259 -20.29 -11.16 14.50
C TRP A 259 -20.94 -9.76 14.49
N PRO A 260 -20.33 -8.70 15.07
CA PRO A 260 -20.99 -7.41 15.18
C PRO A 260 -21.15 -6.70 13.83
N LEU A 261 -20.46 -7.18 12.80
CA LEU A 261 -20.47 -6.64 11.43
C LEU A 261 -21.24 -7.53 10.46
N ALA A 262 -21.66 -8.72 10.88
CA ALA A 262 -22.40 -9.65 10.05
C ALA A 262 -23.78 -9.08 9.71
N VAL A 263 -24.14 -9.16 8.42
CA VAL A 263 -25.48 -8.77 7.97
C VAL A 263 -26.47 -9.84 8.39
N GLU A 264 -27.58 -9.42 8.98
CA GLU A 264 -28.65 -10.32 9.43
C GLU A 264 -29.15 -11.20 8.27
N GLY A 265 -29.32 -12.50 8.52
CA GLY A 265 -29.73 -13.48 7.50
C GLY A 265 -28.63 -13.96 6.56
N THR A 266 -27.37 -13.59 6.78
CA THR A 266 -26.23 -14.09 5.98
C THR A 266 -25.39 -15.12 6.73
N HIS A 267 -24.96 -16.16 6.01
CA HIS A 267 -23.99 -17.14 6.53
C HIS A 267 -22.56 -16.60 6.41
N VAL A 268 -21.86 -16.61 7.53
CA VAL A 268 -20.43 -16.30 7.67
C VAL A 268 -19.69 -17.61 7.92
N GLY A 269 -18.66 -17.86 7.12
CA GLY A 269 -17.87 -19.08 7.19
C GLY A 269 -16.57 -18.98 6.41
N GLY A 270 -15.67 -19.93 6.68
CA GLY A 270 -14.39 -20.10 6.01
C GLY A 270 -13.21 -19.78 6.91
N ALA A 271 -12.05 -20.31 6.53
CA ALA A 271 -10.82 -20.19 7.33
C ALA A 271 -10.10 -18.84 7.18
N SER A 272 -10.67 -17.91 6.40
CA SER A 272 -9.97 -16.69 5.95
C SER A 272 -9.50 -15.78 7.10
N GLY A 273 -10.26 -15.68 8.19
CA GLY A 273 -9.84 -14.95 9.41
C GLY A 273 -8.60 -15.57 10.07
N ALA A 274 -8.59 -16.90 10.27
CA ALA A 274 -7.44 -17.61 10.81
C ALA A 274 -6.23 -17.55 9.87
N ILE A 275 -6.44 -17.58 8.55
CA ILE A 275 -5.38 -17.39 7.55
C ILE A 275 -4.85 -15.95 7.58
N ALA A 276 -5.69 -14.95 7.81
CA ALA A 276 -5.26 -13.57 8.02
C ALA A 276 -4.37 -13.45 9.28
N ALA A 277 -4.61 -14.26 10.31
CA ALA A 277 -3.69 -14.35 11.44
C ALA A 277 -2.34 -14.97 11.08
N VAL A 278 -2.32 -15.99 10.20
CA VAL A 278 -1.05 -16.52 9.66
C VAL A 278 -0.27 -15.44 8.92
N LEU A 279 -0.94 -14.56 8.17
CA LEU A 279 -0.31 -13.40 7.54
C LEU A 279 0.30 -12.44 8.58
N GLY A 280 -0.40 -12.18 9.68
CA GLY A 280 0.11 -11.38 10.80
C GLY A 280 1.34 -12.00 11.47
N VAL A 281 1.31 -13.32 11.72
CA VAL A 281 2.47 -14.06 12.24
C VAL A 281 3.64 -13.98 11.26
N CYS A 282 3.38 -14.17 9.96
CA CYS A 282 4.38 -14.08 8.90
C CYS A 282 5.09 -12.72 8.92
N ALA A 283 4.34 -11.62 9.04
CA ALA A 283 4.90 -10.28 9.14
C ALA A 283 5.78 -10.09 10.39
N TRP A 284 5.41 -10.73 11.51
CA TRP A 284 6.20 -10.70 12.74
C TRP A 284 7.51 -11.50 12.65
N VAL A 285 7.45 -12.74 12.17
CA VAL A 285 8.60 -13.64 12.15
C VAL A 285 9.53 -13.38 10.97
N GLN A 286 9.06 -12.70 9.92
CA GLN A 286 9.82 -12.42 8.70
C GLN A 286 9.66 -10.97 8.21
N PRO A 287 10.07 -9.96 8.99
CA PRO A 287 9.87 -8.55 8.62
C PRO A 287 10.63 -8.15 7.35
N GLN A 288 11.70 -8.87 6.99
CA GLN A 288 12.49 -8.62 5.77
C GLN A 288 12.00 -9.41 4.54
N ALA A 289 11.01 -10.29 4.70
CA ALA A 289 10.46 -11.03 3.56
C ALA A 289 9.80 -10.07 2.57
N ARG A 290 9.77 -10.50 1.31
CA ARG A 290 9.13 -9.77 0.23
C ARG A 290 8.05 -10.66 -0.37
N VAL A 291 7.03 -10.04 -0.94
CA VAL A 291 5.90 -10.74 -1.54
C VAL A 291 5.87 -10.39 -3.01
N LEU A 292 5.95 -11.42 -3.84
CA LEU A 292 5.66 -11.33 -5.25
C LEU A 292 4.16 -11.48 -5.45
N ALA A 293 3.50 -10.42 -5.89
CA ALA A 293 2.07 -10.41 -6.18
C ALA A 293 1.83 -10.06 -7.65
N ALA A 294 0.72 -10.52 -8.23
CA ALA A 294 0.35 -10.18 -9.60
C ALA A 294 -0.92 -9.32 -9.60
N PHE A 295 -0.80 -8.04 -9.97
CA PHE A 295 -1.96 -7.15 -10.07
C PHE A 295 -2.79 -7.55 -11.30
N LEU A 296 -4.10 -7.79 -11.12
CA LEU A 296 -5.02 -8.25 -12.16
C LEU A 296 -4.50 -9.45 -12.96
N ARG A 297 -3.68 -10.32 -12.36
CA ARG A 297 -3.01 -11.47 -13.01
C ARG A 297 -2.12 -11.12 -14.21
N ARG A 298 -1.70 -9.86 -14.38
CA ARG A 298 -0.95 -9.43 -15.58
C ARG A 298 0.45 -8.90 -15.29
N ILE A 299 0.63 -8.18 -14.19
CA ILE A 299 1.92 -7.54 -13.88
C ILE A 299 2.41 -8.07 -12.54
N PRO A 300 3.43 -8.96 -12.52
CA PRO A 300 4.08 -9.36 -11.28
C PRO A 300 4.91 -8.19 -10.74
N PHE A 301 4.79 -7.92 -9.44
CA PHE A 301 5.56 -6.90 -8.75
C PHE A 301 5.90 -7.38 -7.34
N GLU A 302 7.07 -6.99 -6.85
CA GLU A 302 7.60 -7.45 -5.57
C GLU A 302 7.60 -6.31 -4.54
N VAL A 303 6.88 -6.50 -3.44
CA VAL A 303 6.74 -5.53 -2.34
C VAL A 303 7.26 -6.09 -1.02
N PRO A 304 7.76 -5.25 -0.10
CA PRO A 304 8.03 -5.70 1.27
C PRO A 304 6.79 -6.33 1.90
N LEU A 305 6.95 -7.40 2.69
CA LEU A 305 5.82 -8.12 3.31
C LEU A 305 4.94 -7.19 4.15
N GLY A 306 5.53 -6.30 4.95
CA GLY A 306 4.76 -5.32 5.72
C GLY A 306 3.88 -4.42 4.84
N ALA A 307 4.42 -3.94 3.71
CA ALA A 307 3.64 -3.15 2.76
C ALA A 307 2.54 -3.99 2.09
N PHE A 308 2.82 -5.25 1.75
CA PHE A 308 1.81 -6.19 1.25
C PHE A 308 0.65 -6.37 2.23
N VAL A 309 0.92 -6.58 3.53
CA VAL A 309 -0.13 -6.74 4.55
C VAL A 309 -1.02 -5.50 4.61
N VAL A 310 -0.43 -4.30 4.61
CA VAL A 310 -1.20 -3.05 4.63
C VAL A 310 -2.05 -2.90 3.36
N LEU A 311 -1.47 -3.13 2.18
CA LEU A 311 -2.19 -3.05 0.91
C LEU A 311 -3.33 -4.08 0.82
N TRP A 312 -3.08 -5.31 1.25
CA TRP A 312 -4.10 -6.36 1.32
C TRP A 312 -5.23 -5.95 2.26
N PHE A 313 -4.91 -5.45 3.45
CA PHE A 313 -5.90 -4.98 4.41
C PHE A 313 -6.76 -3.82 3.88
N LEU A 314 -6.14 -2.84 3.21
CA LEU A 314 -6.86 -1.75 2.55
C LEU A 314 -7.76 -2.25 1.43
N LEU A 315 -7.31 -3.25 0.66
CA LEU A 315 -8.14 -3.89 -0.36
C LEU A 315 -9.34 -4.60 0.27
N GLN A 316 -9.14 -5.38 1.34
CA GLN A 316 -10.23 -6.04 2.05
C GLN A 316 -11.25 -5.02 2.58
N TYR A 317 -10.79 -3.92 3.16
CA TYR A 317 -11.66 -2.83 3.60
C TYR A 317 -12.45 -2.21 2.45
N ALA A 318 -11.78 -1.89 1.33
CA ALA A 318 -12.43 -1.32 0.16
C ALA A 318 -13.50 -2.26 -0.43
N MET A 319 -13.22 -3.57 -0.46
CA MET A 319 -14.18 -4.57 -0.93
C MET A 319 -15.39 -4.68 0.00
N TRP A 320 -15.17 -4.71 1.32
CA TRP A 320 -16.24 -4.71 2.31
C TRP A 320 -17.09 -3.44 2.25
N ALA A 321 -16.45 -2.26 2.18
CA ALA A 321 -17.14 -0.98 2.05
C ALA A 321 -17.94 -0.84 0.75
N ALA A 322 -17.50 -1.52 -0.32
CA ALA A 322 -18.22 -1.62 -1.59
C ALA A 322 -19.34 -2.69 -1.58
N GLY A 323 -19.57 -3.39 -0.47
CA GLY A 323 -20.59 -4.43 -0.36
C GLY A 323 -20.28 -5.71 -1.16
N ILE A 324 -19.01 -5.95 -1.50
CA ILE A 324 -18.61 -7.17 -2.20
C ILE A 324 -18.76 -8.36 -1.24
N ALA A 325 -19.66 -9.28 -1.61
CA ALA A 325 -19.92 -10.49 -0.83
C ALA A 325 -18.65 -11.36 -0.66
N GLY A 326 -18.58 -12.08 0.46
CA GLY A 326 -17.45 -12.98 0.77
C GLY A 326 -16.27 -12.31 1.48
N VAL A 327 -16.43 -11.07 1.97
CA VAL A 327 -15.41 -10.37 2.75
C VAL A 327 -15.86 -10.20 4.20
N ALA A 328 -15.37 -11.07 5.08
CA ALA A 328 -15.53 -10.98 6.53
C ALA A 328 -14.45 -10.04 7.12
N TRP A 329 -14.65 -8.73 6.98
CA TRP A 329 -13.60 -7.75 7.27
C TRP A 329 -13.20 -7.73 8.75
N GLY A 330 -14.15 -7.85 9.68
CA GLY A 330 -13.88 -7.95 11.12
C GLY A 330 -13.05 -9.19 11.46
N ALA A 331 -13.34 -10.33 10.85
CA ALA A 331 -12.52 -11.53 10.98
C ALA A 331 -11.09 -11.31 10.46
N HIS A 332 -10.92 -10.59 9.35
CA HIS A 332 -9.60 -10.27 8.81
C HIS A 332 -8.81 -9.34 9.72
N VAL A 333 -9.45 -8.32 10.29
CA VAL A 333 -8.85 -7.40 11.28
C VAL A 333 -8.39 -8.18 12.52
N ALA A 334 -9.31 -8.91 13.15
CA ALA A 334 -9.02 -9.68 14.34
C ALA A 334 -7.94 -10.73 14.08
N GLY A 335 -7.99 -11.36 12.90
CA GLY A 335 -6.98 -12.31 12.44
C GLY A 335 -5.59 -11.67 12.40
N VAL A 336 -5.39 -10.67 11.54
CA VAL A 336 -4.07 -10.01 11.38
C VAL A 336 -3.53 -9.52 12.71
N LEU A 337 -4.35 -8.84 13.52
CA LEU A 337 -3.92 -8.31 14.81
C LEU A 337 -3.56 -9.42 15.81
N SER A 338 -4.36 -10.47 15.92
CA SER A 338 -4.07 -11.60 16.82
C SER A 338 -2.82 -12.34 16.38
N GLY A 339 -2.62 -12.51 15.07
CA GLY A 339 -1.40 -13.06 14.49
C GLY A 339 -0.16 -12.23 14.80
N LEU A 340 -0.24 -10.93 14.56
CA LEU A 340 0.88 -10.00 14.70
C LEU A 340 1.26 -9.73 16.17
N LEU A 341 0.26 -9.58 17.05
CA LEU A 341 0.45 -9.07 18.41
C LEU A 341 0.41 -10.16 19.49
N VAL A 342 -0.14 -11.34 19.21
CA VAL A 342 -0.25 -12.43 20.19
C VAL A 342 0.54 -13.65 19.72
N LEU A 343 0.14 -14.25 18.61
CA LEU A 343 0.72 -15.51 18.16
C LEU A 343 2.16 -15.35 17.67
N GLY A 344 2.49 -14.25 16.99
CA GLY A 344 3.85 -13.93 16.55
C GLY A 344 4.84 -13.80 17.72
N PRO A 345 4.58 -12.97 18.73
CA PRO A 345 5.41 -12.87 19.93
C PRO A 345 5.53 -14.20 20.70
N LEU A 346 4.42 -14.92 20.88
CA LEU A 346 4.42 -16.24 21.53
C LEU A 346 5.29 -17.24 20.76
N ALA A 347 5.13 -17.29 19.45
CA ALA A 347 5.90 -18.13 18.55
C ALA A 347 7.40 -17.85 18.63
N ARG A 348 7.82 -16.56 18.69
CA ARG A 348 9.23 -16.17 18.86
C ARG A 348 9.81 -16.55 20.22
N ARG A 349 8.98 -16.55 21.28
CA ARG A 349 9.44 -16.98 22.62
C ARG A 349 9.64 -18.49 22.69
N LEU A 350 8.81 -19.24 21.98
CA LEU A 350 8.81 -20.69 21.96
C LEU A 350 9.66 -21.29 20.83
N SER A 351 10.21 -20.46 19.94
CA SER A 351 11.24 -20.87 18.98
C SER A 351 12.59 -20.96 19.69
N ARG A 352 12.84 -22.11 20.31
CA ARG A 352 14.16 -22.58 20.77
C ARG A 352 14.29 -24.05 20.45
#